data_AF-A0A3M2D0T7-F1
#
_entry.id   AF-A0A3M2D0T7-F1
#
_cell.length_a   1.000
_cell.length_b   1.000
_cell.length_c   1.000
_cell.angle_alpha   90.00
_cell.angle_beta   90.00
_cell.angle_gamma   90.00
#
_symmetry.space_group_name_H-M   'P 1'
#
loop_
_entity.id
_entity.type
_entity.pdbx_description
1 polymer ?
#
loop_
_entity_poly.entity_id
_entity_poly.type
_entity_poly.pdbx_seq_one_letter_code
_entity_poly.pdbx_strand_id
1 'polypeptide(L)'
;MGMKTKRRNPSTTTAPPPVRFERQLVLNQWLLGLFGVSHFKQLVEHLRDEALEGLDEHHIHRFHHALCVHLPAERRPQLPDDILLAYDQEIVAITQRLNERRTLHGDPPLVWKYFQYLALLFTEIYLDRYFQNPQALLAALNTHIEAFNNGVPESDRLALLDPAGDARTQLNKIAFWMATGSGKTLLMHAHILQYRRYLEAHGRAGELNRIILLTPNEGLSAQHLKEFRKSGIEAELFSKDGRGLFAGQAVEILEITKLKEKTGEKTVDVEAFEANNLVLVDEGHRGASAGEQGAWMKHRNTLCEKGFSFEYSATFGQAVKQNQSLRNLYARSILF
;
A
#
# COMPACT_ATOMS: atom_id res chain seq x y z
N MET A 1 11.15 -24.52 69.69
CA MET A 1 10.54 -23.28 69.17
C MET A 1 11.50 -22.71 68.13
N GLY A 2 11.34 -23.11 66.85
CA GLY A 2 12.25 -22.73 65.77
C GLY A 2 11.50 -21.97 64.69
N MET A 3 11.68 -20.65 64.65
CA MET A 3 11.11 -19.76 63.64
C MET A 3 11.75 -20.04 62.27
N LYS A 4 10.97 -20.59 61.33
CA LYS A 4 11.33 -20.62 59.91
C LYS A 4 11.00 -19.26 59.29
N THR A 5 12.04 -18.51 58.94
CA THR A 5 11.98 -17.30 58.12
C THR A 5 11.49 -17.65 56.70
N LYS A 6 10.30 -17.17 56.34
CA LYS A 6 9.77 -17.23 54.97
C LYS A 6 10.62 -16.33 54.06
N ARG A 7 11.38 -16.93 53.14
CA ARG A 7 11.98 -16.23 52.00
C ARG A 7 10.84 -15.68 51.13
N ARG A 8 10.77 -14.35 50.99
CA ARG A 8 9.92 -13.68 49.99
C ARG A 8 10.54 -13.96 48.61
N ASN A 9 9.78 -14.59 47.72
CA ASN A 9 10.11 -14.63 46.30
C ASN A 9 10.11 -13.19 45.76
N PRO A 10 11.10 -12.80 44.93
CA PRO A 10 11.02 -11.53 44.24
C PRO A 10 9.81 -11.57 43.31
N SER A 11 8.95 -10.54 43.43
CA SER A 11 7.84 -10.31 42.52
C SER A 11 8.40 -10.22 41.10
N THR A 12 8.04 -11.19 40.26
CA THR A 12 8.18 -11.07 38.81
C THR A 12 7.37 -9.86 38.38
N THR A 13 8.04 -8.73 38.15
CA THR A 13 7.48 -7.59 37.42
C THR A 13 7.17 -8.10 36.02
N THR A 14 5.92 -8.51 35.80
CA THR A 14 5.41 -8.85 34.47
C THR A 14 5.54 -7.62 33.60
N ALA A 15 6.35 -7.71 32.53
CA ALA A 15 6.46 -6.65 31.53
C ALA A 15 5.05 -6.28 31.03
N PRO A 16 4.79 -4.99 30.73
CA PRO A 16 3.52 -4.56 30.17
C PRO A 16 3.18 -5.37 28.90
N PRO A 17 1.89 -5.66 28.65
CA PRO A 17 1.49 -6.44 27.49
C PRO A 17 1.90 -5.74 26.19
N PRO A 18 2.32 -6.50 25.16
CA PRO A 18 2.81 -5.92 23.91
C PRO A 18 1.72 -5.11 23.20
N VAL A 19 2.13 -4.00 22.59
CA VAL A 19 1.24 -3.13 21.83
C VAL A 19 0.67 -3.89 20.63
N ARG A 20 -0.66 -3.84 20.46
CA ARG A 20 -1.33 -4.49 19.31
C ARG A 20 -0.84 -3.89 18.00
N PHE A 21 -0.64 -4.73 16.97
CA PHE A 21 -0.03 -4.32 15.70
C PHE A 21 -0.79 -3.18 14.99
N GLU A 22 -2.13 -3.15 15.09
CA GLU A 22 -2.94 -2.08 14.50
C GLU A 22 -2.59 -0.69 15.07
N ARG A 23 -2.06 -0.66 16.30
CA ARG A 23 -1.59 0.57 16.96
C ARG A 23 -0.15 0.93 16.64
N GLN A 24 0.56 0.08 15.89
CA GLN A 24 1.95 0.32 15.47
C GLN A 24 2.03 0.87 14.03
N LEU A 25 0.91 1.04 13.33
CA LEU A 25 0.86 1.48 11.93
C LEU A 25 1.22 2.97 11.79
N VAL A 26 2.51 3.29 11.93
CA VAL A 26 3.01 4.67 11.96
C VAL A 26 2.77 5.43 10.65
N LEU A 27 2.83 4.75 9.49
CA LEU A 27 2.53 5.42 8.21
C LEU A 27 1.07 5.85 8.14
N ASN A 28 0.14 4.94 8.46
CA ASN A 28 -1.28 5.25 8.56
C ASN A 28 -1.56 6.36 9.59
N GLN A 29 -0.94 6.31 10.75
CA GLN A 29 -1.13 7.33 11.79
C GLN A 29 -0.61 8.70 11.38
N TRP A 30 0.57 8.77 10.76
CA TRP A 30 1.12 10.01 10.21
C TRP A 30 0.14 10.61 9.20
N LEU A 31 -0.40 9.78 8.31
CA LEU A 31 -1.35 10.20 7.29
C LEU A 31 -2.67 10.71 7.90
N LEU A 32 -3.22 10.00 8.89
CA LEU A 32 -4.38 10.46 9.67
C LEU A 32 -4.12 11.82 10.34
N GLY A 33 -2.89 12.03 10.83
CA GLY A 33 -2.45 13.29 11.41
C GLY A 33 -2.53 14.47 10.43
N LEU A 34 -2.36 14.24 9.13
CA LEU A 34 -2.53 15.29 8.10
C LEU A 34 -3.97 15.80 8.02
N PHE A 35 -4.95 14.97 8.39
CA PHE A 35 -6.37 15.32 8.48
C PHE A 35 -6.78 15.85 9.86
N GLY A 36 -5.82 15.98 10.81
CA GLY A 36 -6.09 16.43 12.17
C GLY A 36 -6.82 15.38 13.03
N VAL A 37 -6.76 14.10 12.66
CA VAL A 37 -7.42 13.00 13.37
C VAL A 37 -6.41 11.94 13.83
N SER A 38 -6.73 11.22 14.90
CA SER A 38 -5.84 10.17 15.45
C SER A 38 -6.33 8.76 15.13
N HIS A 39 -7.59 8.62 14.74
CA HIS A 39 -8.22 7.32 14.52
C HIS A 39 -9.04 7.33 13.23
N PHE A 40 -8.88 6.28 12.41
CA PHE A 40 -9.62 6.11 11.16
C PHE A 40 -11.15 6.27 11.33
N LYS A 41 -11.70 5.81 12.46
CA LYS A 41 -13.13 5.95 12.77
C LYS A 41 -13.63 7.40 12.69
N GLN A 42 -12.80 8.39 13.02
CA GLN A 42 -13.15 9.81 12.99
C GLN A 42 -13.36 10.31 11.54
N LEU A 43 -12.60 9.82 10.57
CA LEU A 43 -12.89 10.10 9.15
C LEU A 43 -14.19 9.44 8.72
N VAL A 44 -14.34 8.18 9.10
CA VAL A 44 -15.40 7.32 8.60
C VAL A 44 -16.79 7.72 9.12
N GLU A 45 -16.87 8.26 10.34
CA GLU A 45 -18.13 8.77 10.92
C GLU A 45 -18.83 9.79 10.02
N HIS A 46 -18.09 10.48 9.16
CA HIS A 46 -18.61 11.50 8.24
C HIS A 46 -18.81 11.02 6.80
N LEU A 47 -18.38 9.79 6.47
CA LEU A 47 -18.32 9.30 5.09
C LEU A 47 -19.10 8.00 4.85
N ARG A 48 -19.67 7.38 5.89
CA ARG A 48 -20.36 6.08 5.78
C ARG A 48 -21.69 6.12 5.04
N ASP A 49 -22.29 7.29 4.88
CA ASP A 49 -23.58 7.42 4.23
C ASP A 49 -23.45 7.09 2.74
N GLU A 50 -24.21 6.09 2.26
CA GLU A 50 -24.20 5.67 0.86
C GLU A 50 -24.70 6.79 -0.08
N ALA A 51 -25.45 7.77 0.43
CA ALA A 51 -25.85 8.96 -0.33
C ALA A 51 -24.66 9.84 -0.75
N LEU A 52 -23.50 9.67 -0.11
CA LEU A 52 -22.25 10.35 -0.47
C LEU A 52 -21.48 9.62 -1.58
N GLU A 53 -21.95 8.46 -2.03
CA GLU A 53 -21.31 7.75 -3.13
C GLU A 53 -21.51 8.48 -4.47
N GLY A 54 -20.46 8.52 -5.28
CA GLY A 54 -20.47 9.13 -6.60
C GLY A 54 -20.20 10.64 -6.60
N LEU A 55 -20.44 11.24 -7.76
CA LEU A 55 -20.09 12.63 -8.09
C LEU A 55 -21.32 13.55 -8.01
N ASP A 56 -21.07 14.82 -7.70
CA ASP A 56 -22.04 15.90 -7.87
C ASP A 56 -22.12 16.41 -9.33
N GLU A 57 -22.86 17.49 -9.55
CA GLU A 57 -23.04 18.12 -10.87
C GLU A 57 -21.78 18.80 -11.43
N HIS A 58 -20.77 19.01 -10.60
CA HIS A 58 -19.49 19.60 -10.97
C HIS A 58 -18.37 18.55 -11.12
N HIS A 59 -18.70 17.26 -11.09
CA HIS A 59 -17.75 16.15 -11.11
C HIS A 59 -16.78 16.15 -9.92
N ILE A 60 -17.28 16.49 -8.74
CA ILE A 60 -16.55 16.40 -7.46
C ILE A 60 -17.15 15.26 -6.65
N HIS A 61 -16.34 14.43 -5.98
CA HIS A 61 -16.91 13.39 -5.10
C HIS A 61 -17.65 14.04 -3.93
N ARG A 62 -18.84 13.56 -3.60
CA ARG A 62 -19.55 14.05 -2.40
C ARG A 62 -18.76 13.77 -1.11
N PHE A 63 -17.89 12.75 -1.12
CA PHE A 63 -16.91 12.51 -0.06
C PHE A 63 -15.92 13.67 0.15
N HIS A 64 -15.47 14.35 -0.91
CA HIS A 64 -14.62 15.54 -0.80
C HIS A 64 -15.36 16.66 -0.04
N HIS A 65 -16.63 16.92 -0.40
CA HIS A 65 -17.44 17.92 0.29
C HIS A 65 -17.64 17.57 1.77
N ALA A 66 -17.96 16.31 2.06
CA ALA A 66 -18.10 15.84 3.44
C ALA A 66 -16.80 16.00 4.24
N LEU A 67 -15.64 15.70 3.64
CA LEU A 67 -14.34 15.96 4.27
C LEU A 67 -14.13 17.44 4.56
N CYS A 68 -14.42 18.33 3.62
CA CYS A 68 -14.21 19.77 3.80
C CYS A 68 -15.11 20.37 4.88
N VAL A 69 -16.38 19.92 4.93
CA VAL A 69 -17.36 20.36 5.93
C VAL A 69 -17.00 19.89 7.33
N HIS A 70 -16.60 18.62 7.49
CA HIS A 70 -16.40 18.02 8.82
C HIS A 70 -14.96 18.17 9.35
N LEU A 71 -14.00 18.38 8.46
CA LEU A 71 -12.60 18.62 8.78
C LEU A 71 -12.19 19.93 8.09
N PRO A 72 -12.42 21.09 8.70
CA PRO A 72 -12.14 22.37 8.07
C PRO A 72 -10.62 22.60 7.95
N ALA A 73 -10.22 23.44 7.00
CA ALA A 73 -8.82 23.64 6.60
C ALA A 73 -7.86 23.97 7.76
N GLU A 74 -8.35 24.65 8.80
CA GLU A 74 -7.56 25.00 9.98
C GLU A 74 -7.08 23.77 10.77
N ARG A 75 -7.81 22.65 10.67
CA ARG A 75 -7.43 21.36 11.29
C ARG A 75 -6.50 20.53 10.41
N ARG A 76 -6.37 20.87 9.14
CA ARG A 76 -5.57 20.17 8.14
C ARG A 76 -4.72 21.15 7.31
N PRO A 77 -3.81 21.92 7.94
CA PRO A 77 -3.07 22.99 7.26
C PRO A 77 -2.19 22.49 6.10
N GLN A 78 -1.83 21.20 6.08
CA GLN A 78 -1.07 20.59 4.99
C GLN A 78 -1.94 20.02 3.86
N LEU A 79 -3.25 20.03 4.03
CA LEU A 79 -4.25 19.56 3.08
C LEU A 79 -5.40 20.57 3.01
N PRO A 80 -5.17 21.84 2.64
CA PRO A 80 -6.25 22.82 2.44
C PRO A 80 -7.20 22.37 1.30
N ASP A 81 -8.36 23.03 1.20
CA ASP A 81 -9.49 22.59 0.34
C ASP A 81 -9.09 22.48 -1.13
N ASP A 82 -8.28 23.41 -1.62
CA ASP A 82 -7.76 23.43 -2.99
C ASP A 82 -6.84 22.23 -3.28
N ILE A 83 -5.98 21.85 -2.33
CA ILE A 83 -5.12 20.68 -2.45
C ILE A 83 -5.92 19.38 -2.38
N LEU A 84 -6.89 19.27 -1.47
CA LEU A 84 -7.79 18.11 -1.43
C LEU A 84 -8.62 17.98 -2.70
N LEU A 85 -9.12 19.11 -3.23
CA LEU A 85 -9.86 19.13 -4.48
C LEU A 85 -8.97 18.70 -5.64
N ALA A 86 -7.71 19.13 -5.69
CA ALA A 86 -6.78 18.67 -6.71
C ALA A 86 -6.61 17.13 -6.70
N TYR A 87 -6.43 16.52 -5.53
CA TYR A 87 -6.38 15.06 -5.44
C TYR A 87 -7.71 14.40 -5.82
N ASP A 88 -8.84 14.97 -5.41
CA ASP A 88 -10.17 14.48 -5.82
C ASP A 88 -10.32 14.45 -7.34
N GLN A 89 -9.92 15.52 -8.03
CA GLN A 89 -10.03 15.63 -9.48
C GLN A 89 -9.15 14.60 -10.22
N GLU A 90 -7.99 14.26 -9.67
CA GLU A 90 -7.17 13.16 -10.20
C GLU A 90 -7.86 11.80 -10.05
N ILE A 91 -8.52 11.57 -8.91
CA ILE A 91 -9.33 10.36 -8.69
C ILE A 91 -10.51 10.32 -9.66
N VAL A 92 -11.17 11.45 -9.92
CA VAL A 92 -12.25 11.56 -10.91
C VAL A 92 -11.76 11.18 -12.30
N ALA A 93 -10.62 11.74 -12.76
CA ALA A 93 -10.03 11.43 -14.06
C ALA A 93 -9.70 9.93 -14.21
N ILE A 94 -9.12 9.33 -13.17
CA ILE A 94 -8.84 7.88 -13.14
C ILE A 94 -10.13 7.06 -13.21
N THR A 95 -11.15 7.47 -12.46
CA THR A 95 -12.45 6.78 -12.41
C THR A 95 -13.12 6.82 -13.77
N GLN A 96 -13.10 7.96 -14.45
CA GLN A 96 -13.63 8.13 -15.80
C GLN A 96 -12.91 7.22 -16.79
N ARG A 97 -11.57 7.21 -16.79
CA ARG A 97 -10.76 6.33 -17.65
C ARG A 97 -11.09 4.85 -17.45
N LEU A 98 -11.25 4.40 -16.20
CA LEU A 98 -11.65 3.02 -15.91
C LEU A 98 -13.08 2.74 -16.42
N ASN A 99 -13.99 3.69 -16.26
CA ASN A 99 -15.40 3.55 -16.65
C ASN A 99 -15.63 3.55 -18.16
N GLU A 100 -14.81 4.25 -18.95
CA GLU A 100 -14.88 4.25 -20.42
C GLU A 100 -14.89 2.82 -20.98
N ARG A 101 -13.95 1.99 -20.53
CA ARG A 101 -13.81 0.61 -21.03
C ARG A 101 -14.80 -0.35 -20.39
N ARG A 102 -15.13 -0.15 -19.12
CA ARG A 102 -16.14 -0.97 -18.43
C ARG A 102 -17.52 -0.83 -19.07
N THR A 103 -17.93 0.41 -19.33
CA THR A 103 -19.23 0.70 -19.96
C THR A 103 -19.29 0.12 -21.37
N LEU A 104 -18.19 0.20 -22.13
CA LEU A 104 -18.10 -0.41 -23.46
C LEU A 104 -18.26 -1.94 -23.44
N HIS A 105 -17.80 -2.61 -22.38
CA HIS A 105 -17.96 -4.06 -22.18
C HIS A 105 -19.30 -4.45 -21.53
N GLY A 106 -20.19 -3.49 -21.26
CA GLY A 106 -21.48 -3.72 -20.61
C GLY A 106 -21.39 -3.92 -19.09
N ASP A 107 -20.24 -3.65 -18.47
CA ASP A 107 -20.10 -3.63 -17.01
C ASP A 107 -20.69 -2.33 -16.44
N PRO A 108 -21.27 -2.36 -15.21
CA PRO A 108 -21.72 -1.14 -14.56
C PRO A 108 -20.53 -0.20 -14.27
N PRO A 109 -20.76 1.12 -14.34
CA PRO A 109 -19.75 2.10 -14.00
C PRO A 109 -19.36 1.96 -12.53
N LEU A 110 -18.09 2.22 -12.25
CA LEU A 110 -17.51 2.27 -10.93
C LEU A 110 -18.08 3.44 -10.17
N VAL A 111 -18.58 3.13 -8.97
CA VAL A 111 -18.93 4.08 -7.93
C VAL A 111 -18.16 3.63 -6.69
N TRP A 112 -17.25 4.48 -6.21
CA TRP A 112 -16.39 4.13 -5.08
C TRP A 112 -17.17 4.16 -3.78
N LYS A 113 -16.96 3.13 -2.95
CA LYS A 113 -17.32 3.17 -1.54
C LYS A 113 -16.36 4.09 -0.78
N TYR A 114 -16.78 4.62 0.37
CA TYR A 114 -15.98 5.57 1.14
C TYR A 114 -14.55 5.06 1.45
N PHE A 115 -14.40 3.77 1.76
CA PHE A 115 -13.11 3.18 2.09
C PHE A 115 -12.22 3.00 0.85
N GLN A 116 -12.81 2.85 -0.34
CA GLN A 116 -12.07 2.81 -1.60
C GLN A 116 -11.61 4.22 -1.97
N TYR A 117 -12.51 5.20 -1.87
CA TYR A 117 -12.17 6.61 -2.08
C TYR A 117 -11.05 7.06 -1.13
N LEU A 118 -11.14 6.74 0.17
CA LEU A 118 -10.07 7.07 1.12
C LEU A 118 -8.74 6.37 0.79
N ALA A 119 -8.76 5.11 0.36
CA ALA A 119 -7.54 4.42 -0.07
C ALA A 119 -6.89 5.11 -1.28
N LEU A 120 -7.69 5.57 -2.25
CA LEU A 120 -7.20 6.32 -3.42
C LEU A 120 -6.64 7.69 -3.01
N LEU A 121 -7.36 8.43 -2.18
CA LEU A 121 -6.93 9.73 -1.67
C LEU A 121 -5.65 9.63 -0.85
N PHE A 122 -5.56 8.62 0.02
CA PHE A 122 -4.36 8.35 0.81
C PHE A 122 -3.16 8.06 -0.10
N THR A 123 -3.40 7.36 -1.21
CA THR A 123 -2.37 7.07 -2.22
C THR A 123 -1.93 8.33 -2.95
N GLU A 124 -2.85 9.23 -3.37
CA GLU A 124 -2.50 10.53 -3.96
C GLU A 124 -1.58 11.32 -3.03
N ILE A 125 -1.99 11.49 -1.77
CA ILE A 125 -1.25 12.23 -0.74
C ILE A 125 0.16 11.67 -0.51
N TYR A 126 0.27 10.33 -0.50
CA TYR A 126 1.55 9.64 -0.29
C TYR A 126 2.47 9.79 -1.50
N LEU A 127 1.96 9.49 -2.70
CA LEU A 127 2.75 9.56 -3.92
C LEU A 127 3.20 10.99 -4.22
N ASP A 128 2.36 11.99 -3.96
CA ASP A 128 2.73 13.40 -4.09
C ASP A 128 4.01 13.73 -3.29
N ARG A 129 4.01 13.37 -2.01
CA ARG A 129 5.17 13.60 -1.12
C ARG A 129 6.38 12.75 -1.50
N TYR A 130 6.14 11.49 -1.89
CA TYR A 130 7.19 10.56 -2.31
C TYR A 130 7.93 11.05 -3.57
N PHE A 131 7.19 11.55 -4.56
CA PHE A 131 7.77 12.04 -5.80
C PHE A 131 8.38 13.43 -5.67
N GLN A 132 7.73 14.33 -4.91
CA GLN A 132 8.18 15.71 -4.72
C GLN A 132 9.44 15.81 -3.86
N ASN A 133 9.45 15.20 -2.67
CA ASN A 133 10.60 15.25 -1.76
C ASN A 133 10.64 14.02 -0.82
N PRO A 134 11.23 12.90 -1.29
CA PRO A 134 11.28 11.67 -0.50
C PRO A 134 12.08 11.84 0.80
N GLN A 135 13.08 12.73 0.84
CA GLN A 135 13.85 12.99 2.07
C GLN A 135 13.02 13.71 3.13
N ALA A 136 12.19 14.68 2.73
CA ALA A 136 11.25 15.33 3.64
C ALA A 136 10.20 14.34 4.17
N LEU A 137 9.70 13.44 3.31
CA LEU A 137 8.79 12.37 3.72
C LEU A 137 9.45 11.42 4.72
N LEU A 138 10.69 11.00 4.48
CA LEU A 138 11.47 10.17 5.40
C LEU A 138 11.63 10.84 6.77
N ALA A 139 12.02 12.12 6.78
CA ALA A 139 12.18 12.88 8.01
C ALA A 139 10.86 12.99 8.79
N ALA A 140 9.74 13.28 8.11
CA ALA A 140 8.43 13.37 8.73
C ALA A 140 7.99 12.03 9.35
N LEU A 141 8.23 10.91 8.67
CA LEU A 141 7.94 9.57 9.21
C LEU A 141 8.84 9.22 10.39
N ASN A 142 10.13 9.59 10.36
CA ASN A 142 11.03 9.39 11.49
C ASN A 142 10.57 10.18 12.73
N THR A 143 10.17 11.45 12.58
CA THR A 143 9.58 12.22 13.68
C THR A 143 8.35 11.52 14.26
N HIS A 144 7.49 10.94 13.41
CA HIS A 144 6.32 10.20 13.88
C HIS A 144 6.69 8.88 14.58
N ILE A 145 7.70 8.16 14.07
CA ILE A 145 8.24 6.95 14.70
C ILE A 145 8.83 7.25 16.07
N GLU A 146 9.58 8.34 16.23
CA GLU A 146 10.13 8.78 17.51
C GLU A 146 9.03 9.09 18.52
N ALA A 147 8.00 9.84 18.10
CA ALA A 147 6.84 10.14 18.94
C ALA A 147 6.12 8.86 19.39
N PHE A 148 5.93 7.89 18.49
CA PHE A 148 5.38 6.58 18.81
C PHE A 148 6.28 5.82 19.80
N ASN A 149 7.58 5.74 19.54
CA ASN A 149 8.57 5.01 20.34
C ASN A 149 8.71 5.53 21.77
N ASN A 150 8.45 6.83 21.98
CA ASN A 150 8.44 7.45 23.30
C ASN A 150 7.24 7.03 24.15
N GLY A 151 6.15 6.58 23.52
CA GLY A 151 4.91 6.16 24.18
C GLY A 151 4.78 4.66 24.43
N VAL A 152 5.77 3.84 24.03
CA VAL A 152 5.69 2.37 24.08
C VAL A 152 6.90 1.72 24.76
N PRO A 153 6.77 0.47 25.26
CA PRO A 153 7.89 -0.28 25.80
C PRO A 153 8.99 -0.52 24.75
N GLU A 154 10.23 -0.71 25.18
CA GLU A 154 11.38 -0.94 24.29
C GLU A 154 11.17 -2.11 23.32
N SER A 155 10.50 -3.18 23.77
CA SER A 155 10.18 -4.36 22.96
C SER A 155 9.25 -4.07 21.77
N ASP A 156 8.48 -2.98 21.83
CA ASP A 156 7.53 -2.58 20.79
C ASP A 156 8.04 -1.41 19.95
N ARG A 157 9.25 -0.89 20.23
CA ARG A 157 9.82 0.20 19.45
C ARG A 157 10.08 -0.22 18.01
N LEU A 158 9.79 0.71 17.11
CA LEU A 158 10.05 0.59 15.69
C LEU A 158 11.43 1.16 15.37
N ALA A 159 12.05 0.62 14.33
CA ALA A 159 13.33 1.09 13.84
C ALA A 159 13.09 2.35 13.00
N LEU A 160 13.95 3.34 13.19
CA LEU A 160 13.97 4.52 12.33
C LEU A 160 14.40 4.12 10.92
N LEU A 161 13.98 4.93 9.96
CA LEU A 161 14.53 4.94 8.60
C LEU A 161 15.91 5.64 8.66
N ASP A 162 16.86 5.21 7.85
CA ASP A 162 18.20 5.78 7.78
C ASP A 162 18.17 7.15 7.08
N PRO A 163 18.43 8.27 7.79
CA PRO A 163 18.41 9.61 7.21
C PRO A 163 19.55 9.86 6.21
N ALA A 164 20.65 9.09 6.29
CA ALA A 164 21.78 9.20 5.37
C ALA A 164 21.63 8.28 4.14
N GLY A 165 20.69 7.34 4.19
CA GLY A 165 20.40 6.41 3.10
C GLY A 165 19.55 7.03 1.98
N ASP A 166 19.34 6.24 0.93
CA ASP A 166 18.41 6.62 -0.14
C ASP A 166 16.97 6.54 0.39
N ALA A 167 16.31 7.70 0.53
CA ALA A 167 14.94 7.77 0.99
C ALA A 167 13.96 7.06 0.05
N ARG A 168 14.21 7.03 -1.27
CA ARG A 168 13.28 6.44 -2.22
C ARG A 168 13.17 4.94 -2.02
N THR A 169 14.30 4.23 -1.90
CA THR A 169 14.32 2.78 -1.69
C THR A 169 13.82 2.36 -0.31
N GLN A 170 13.88 3.26 0.67
CA GLN A 170 13.32 3.03 2.01
C GLN A 170 11.80 3.27 2.09
N LEU A 171 11.24 4.03 1.14
CA LEU A 171 9.84 4.45 1.09
C LEU A 171 9.09 3.89 -0.12
N ASN A 172 9.70 3.02 -0.93
CA ASN A 172 9.09 2.54 -2.17
C ASN A 172 8.10 1.37 -1.98
N LYS A 173 7.50 1.26 -0.79
CA LYS A 173 6.54 0.20 -0.47
C LYS A 173 5.39 0.77 0.33
N ILE A 174 4.17 0.61 -0.19
CA ILE A 174 2.94 0.83 0.55
C ILE A 174 2.01 -0.37 0.47
N ALA A 175 1.25 -0.60 1.54
CA ALA A 175 0.41 -1.77 1.71
C ALA A 175 -1.01 -1.40 2.15
N PHE A 176 -1.96 -2.22 1.74
CA PHE A 176 -3.40 -2.05 1.97
C PHE A 176 -3.92 -3.27 2.73
N TRP A 177 -4.16 -3.08 4.02
CA TRP A 177 -4.69 -4.09 4.93
C TRP A 177 -6.22 -4.09 4.91
N MET A 178 -6.78 -4.61 3.81
CA MET A 178 -8.22 -4.56 3.55
C MET A 178 -8.84 -5.95 3.43
N ALA A 179 -10.08 -6.09 3.94
CA ALA A 179 -10.85 -7.33 3.91
C ALA A 179 -11.03 -7.90 2.49
N THR A 180 -11.24 -9.21 2.37
CA THR A 180 -11.63 -9.83 1.09
C THR A 180 -13.01 -9.30 0.65
N GLY A 181 -13.17 -9.04 -0.64
CA GLY A 181 -14.41 -8.44 -1.17
C GLY A 181 -14.48 -6.91 -1.08
N SER A 182 -13.51 -6.23 -0.46
CA SER A 182 -13.44 -4.74 -0.42
C SER A 182 -13.05 -4.08 -1.77
N GLY A 183 -12.98 -4.84 -2.86
CA GLY A 183 -12.64 -4.32 -4.18
C GLY A 183 -11.17 -3.95 -4.39
N LYS A 184 -10.24 -4.66 -3.73
CA LYS A 184 -8.78 -4.48 -3.88
C LYS A 184 -8.31 -4.52 -5.33
N THR A 185 -8.92 -5.34 -6.18
CA THR A 185 -8.61 -5.42 -7.63
C THR A 185 -8.82 -4.08 -8.34
N LEU A 186 -9.93 -3.38 -8.05
CA LEU A 186 -10.20 -2.08 -8.67
C LEU A 186 -9.26 -0.98 -8.15
N LEU A 187 -8.95 -1.01 -6.85
CA LEU A 187 -7.92 -0.13 -6.27
C LEU A 187 -6.56 -0.36 -6.91
N MET A 188 -6.18 -1.63 -7.12
CA MET A 188 -4.94 -2.00 -7.79
C MET A 188 -4.83 -1.39 -9.19
N HIS A 189 -5.91 -1.44 -9.97
CA HIS A 189 -5.94 -0.82 -11.30
C HIS A 189 -5.78 0.69 -11.23
N ALA A 190 -6.46 1.35 -10.30
CA ALA A 190 -6.33 2.79 -10.09
C ALA A 190 -4.92 3.17 -9.63
N HIS A 191 -4.30 2.41 -8.71
CA HIS A 191 -2.94 2.68 -8.21
C HIS A 191 -1.88 2.59 -9.33
N ILE A 192 -2.05 1.71 -10.32
CA ILE A 192 -1.19 1.69 -11.52
C ILE A 192 -1.29 3.04 -12.25
N LEU A 193 -2.51 3.56 -12.42
CA LEU A 193 -2.75 4.82 -13.11
C LEU A 193 -2.20 6.01 -12.32
N GLN A 194 -2.40 6.05 -10.99
CA GLN A 194 -1.84 7.06 -10.10
C GLN A 194 -0.31 7.09 -10.19
N TYR A 195 0.33 5.92 -10.08
CA TYR A 195 1.78 5.85 -10.09
C TYR A 195 2.38 6.25 -11.44
N ARG A 196 1.79 5.81 -12.57
CA ARG A 196 2.23 6.22 -13.91
C ARG A 196 2.09 7.73 -14.11
N ARG A 197 0.97 8.31 -13.67
CA ARG A 197 0.76 9.77 -13.71
C ARG A 197 1.86 10.52 -12.95
N TYR A 198 2.21 10.08 -11.75
CA TYR A 198 3.29 10.71 -10.98
C TYR A 198 4.67 10.57 -11.63
N LEU A 199 4.98 9.42 -12.24
CA LEU A 199 6.20 9.26 -13.04
C LEU A 199 6.23 10.24 -14.20
N GLU A 200 5.14 10.33 -14.97
CA GLU A 200 5.02 11.23 -16.12
C GLU A 200 5.15 12.70 -15.72
N ALA A 201 4.42 13.13 -14.68
CA ALA A 201 4.45 14.51 -14.18
C ALA A 201 5.84 14.96 -13.70
N HIS A 202 6.69 14.02 -13.26
CA HIS A 202 8.07 14.30 -12.84
C HIS A 202 9.10 14.04 -13.94
N GLY A 203 8.69 13.71 -15.17
CA GLY A 203 9.60 13.44 -16.29
C GLY A 203 10.37 12.11 -16.16
N ARG A 204 9.85 11.18 -15.36
CA ARG A 204 10.49 9.91 -14.97
C ARG A 204 9.85 8.68 -15.62
N ALA A 205 8.94 8.86 -16.59
CA ALA A 205 8.23 7.77 -17.25
C ALA A 205 9.16 6.70 -17.85
N GLY A 206 10.33 7.10 -18.36
CA GLY A 206 11.32 6.19 -18.94
C GLY A 206 12.18 5.43 -17.93
N GLU A 207 12.05 5.68 -16.63
CA GLU A 207 12.79 4.94 -15.60
C GLU A 207 12.21 3.54 -15.36
N LEU A 208 10.91 3.37 -15.58
CA LEU A 208 10.20 2.14 -15.23
C LEU A 208 10.47 1.04 -16.26
N ASN A 209 11.00 -0.10 -15.80
CA ASN A 209 11.29 -1.23 -16.67
C ASN A 209 10.04 -2.03 -17.03
N ARG A 210 9.26 -2.41 -16.01
CA ARG A 210 8.04 -3.24 -16.15
C ARG A 210 7.02 -2.90 -15.07
N ILE A 211 5.76 -3.25 -15.36
CA ILE A 211 4.68 -3.31 -14.37
C ILE A 211 4.34 -4.80 -14.17
N ILE A 212 4.52 -5.31 -12.96
CA ILE A 212 4.39 -6.74 -12.65
C ILE A 212 3.32 -6.93 -11.59
N LEU A 213 2.31 -7.76 -11.87
CA LEU A 213 1.37 -8.25 -10.88
C LEU A 213 1.78 -9.66 -10.42
N LEU A 214 2.14 -9.78 -9.15
CA LEU A 214 2.39 -11.06 -8.50
C LEU A 214 1.10 -11.63 -7.91
N THR A 215 0.75 -12.85 -8.33
CA THR A 215 -0.41 -13.60 -7.84
C THR A 215 0.02 -14.88 -7.12
N PRO A 216 -0.83 -15.47 -6.26
CA PRO A 216 -0.45 -16.68 -5.53
C PRO A 216 -0.70 -17.99 -6.30
N ASN A 217 -1.43 -17.97 -7.43
CA ASN A 217 -1.64 -19.12 -8.32
C ASN A 217 -2.14 -18.70 -9.71
N GLU A 218 -2.00 -19.58 -10.71
CA GLU A 218 -2.45 -19.37 -12.10
C GLU A 218 -3.94 -19.04 -12.24
N GLY A 219 -4.80 -19.61 -11.39
CA GLY A 219 -6.24 -19.35 -11.42
C GLY A 219 -6.56 -17.88 -11.15
N LEU A 220 -5.91 -17.30 -10.13
CA LEU A 220 -5.99 -15.87 -9.84
C LEU A 220 -5.31 -15.02 -10.93
N SER A 221 -4.21 -15.49 -11.52
CA SER A 221 -3.61 -14.80 -12.69
C SER A 221 -4.61 -14.65 -13.84
N ALA A 222 -5.32 -15.72 -14.19
CA ALA A 222 -6.33 -15.71 -15.24
C ALA A 222 -7.54 -14.82 -14.88
N GLN A 223 -7.90 -14.72 -13.61
CA GLN A 223 -8.95 -13.81 -13.14
C GLN A 223 -8.53 -12.35 -13.29
N HIS A 224 -7.33 -11.97 -12.83
CA HIS A 224 -6.80 -10.61 -12.98
C HIS A 224 -6.69 -10.20 -14.45
N LEU A 225 -6.26 -11.10 -15.34
CA LEU A 225 -6.21 -10.83 -16.77
C LEU A 225 -7.58 -10.41 -17.34
N LYS A 226 -8.67 -11.05 -16.88
CA LYS A 226 -10.04 -10.70 -17.30
C LYS A 226 -10.45 -9.34 -16.73
N GLU A 227 -10.13 -9.06 -15.47
CA GLU A 227 -10.48 -7.79 -14.83
C GLU A 227 -9.72 -6.59 -15.40
N PHE A 228 -8.45 -6.76 -15.80
CA PHE A 228 -7.69 -5.73 -16.51
C PHE A 228 -8.33 -5.36 -17.86
N ARG A 229 -8.80 -6.37 -18.63
CA ARG A 229 -9.50 -6.15 -19.91
C ARG A 229 -10.76 -5.30 -19.74
N LYS A 230 -11.54 -5.54 -18.69
CA LYS A 230 -12.72 -4.73 -18.34
C LYS A 230 -12.32 -3.29 -18.02
N SER A 231 -11.19 -3.12 -17.36
CA SER A 231 -10.66 -1.82 -16.93
C SER A 231 -9.86 -1.08 -18.00
N GLY A 232 -9.71 -1.66 -19.19
CA GLY A 232 -8.96 -1.01 -20.27
C GLY A 232 -7.44 -0.98 -20.09
N ILE A 233 -6.92 -1.75 -19.15
CA ILE A 233 -5.48 -1.82 -18.89
C ILE A 233 -4.93 -3.02 -19.67
N GLU A 234 -3.92 -2.77 -20.49
CA GLU A 234 -3.22 -3.83 -21.21
C GLU A 234 -2.48 -4.73 -20.23
N ALA A 235 -2.73 -6.03 -20.30
CA ALA A 235 -2.13 -7.02 -19.43
C ALA A 235 -1.96 -8.35 -20.15
N GLU A 236 -0.94 -9.11 -19.76
CA GLU A 236 -0.64 -10.43 -20.30
C GLU A 236 -0.14 -11.37 -19.21
N LEU A 237 -0.27 -12.68 -19.44
CA LEU A 237 0.38 -13.67 -18.57
C LEU A 237 1.86 -13.72 -18.93
N PHE A 238 2.73 -13.66 -17.94
CA PHE A 238 4.17 -13.73 -18.16
C PHE A 238 4.55 -15.03 -18.90
N SER A 239 5.32 -14.87 -19.98
CA SER A 239 5.91 -15.97 -20.75
C SER A 239 7.41 -15.73 -20.94
N LYS A 240 8.22 -16.75 -20.70
CA LYS A 240 9.68 -16.67 -20.85
C LYS A 240 10.12 -16.47 -22.30
N ASP A 241 9.38 -17.07 -23.22
CA ASP A 241 9.67 -17.07 -24.65
C ASP A 241 9.07 -15.83 -25.34
N GLY A 242 8.16 -15.14 -24.66
CA GLY A 242 7.45 -13.96 -25.15
C GLY A 242 8.22 -12.68 -24.86
N ARG A 243 9.33 -12.42 -25.56
CA ARG A 243 9.79 -11.02 -25.70
C ARG A 243 8.95 -10.35 -26.79
N GLY A 244 7.72 -9.96 -26.45
CA GLY A 244 6.90 -9.14 -27.33
C GLY A 244 7.58 -7.79 -27.62
N LEU A 245 7.36 -7.24 -28.81
CA LEU A 245 7.83 -5.90 -29.21
C LEU A 245 7.35 -4.75 -28.27
N PHE A 246 6.47 -5.05 -27.31
CA PHE A 246 5.86 -4.13 -26.34
C PHE A 246 6.27 -4.39 -24.88
N ALA A 247 7.36 -5.13 -24.66
CA ALA A 247 7.91 -5.36 -23.31
C ALA A 247 8.04 -4.02 -22.55
N GLY A 248 7.41 -3.93 -21.38
CA GLY A 248 7.41 -2.74 -20.52
C GLY A 248 6.16 -1.83 -20.61
N GLN A 249 5.25 -2.04 -21.57
CA GLN A 249 4.03 -1.21 -21.69
C GLN A 249 2.79 -1.79 -21.01
N ALA A 250 2.62 -3.11 -21.09
CA ALA A 250 1.53 -3.87 -20.48
C ALA A 250 1.87 -4.37 -19.06
N VAL A 251 0.85 -4.73 -18.29
CA VAL A 251 1.01 -5.37 -16.99
C VAL A 251 1.33 -6.85 -17.18
N GLU A 252 2.50 -7.30 -16.74
CA GLU A 252 2.91 -8.70 -16.74
C GLU A 252 2.37 -9.40 -15.48
N ILE A 253 1.49 -10.39 -15.65
CA ILE A 253 0.91 -11.15 -14.55
C ILE A 253 1.72 -12.43 -14.34
N LEU A 254 2.34 -12.55 -13.17
CA LEU A 254 3.25 -13.64 -12.82
C LEU A 254 2.82 -14.32 -11.52
N GLU A 255 2.71 -15.64 -11.54
CA GLU A 255 2.55 -16.40 -10.31
C GLU A 255 3.86 -16.43 -9.53
N ILE A 256 3.81 -16.10 -8.25
CA ILE A 256 5.00 -15.99 -7.39
C ILE A 256 5.80 -17.28 -7.25
N THR A 257 5.18 -18.46 -7.37
CA THR A 257 5.87 -19.76 -7.28
C THR A 257 6.82 -20.01 -8.45
N LYS A 258 6.62 -19.30 -9.57
CA LYS A 258 7.45 -19.37 -10.78
C LYS A 258 8.72 -18.53 -10.67
N LEU A 259 8.82 -17.63 -9.68
CA LEU A 259 10.06 -16.90 -9.39
C LEU A 259 11.03 -17.77 -8.60
N LYS A 260 12.27 -17.87 -9.08
CA LYS A 260 13.38 -18.60 -8.42
C LYS A 260 14.68 -17.82 -8.60
N GLU A 261 15.74 -18.31 -7.97
CA GLU A 261 17.11 -17.78 -8.15
C GLU A 261 17.80 -18.29 -9.43
N LYS A 262 17.21 -19.29 -10.11
CA LYS A 262 17.70 -19.81 -11.39
C LYS A 262 16.55 -20.13 -12.32
N THR A 263 16.74 -19.81 -13.59
CA THR A 263 15.80 -20.18 -14.65
C THR A 263 15.80 -21.70 -14.83
N GLY A 264 14.62 -22.30 -14.79
CA GLY A 264 14.37 -23.70 -15.10
C GLY A 264 13.34 -23.83 -16.21
N GLU A 265 12.70 -25.00 -16.34
CA GLU A 265 11.67 -25.23 -17.37
C GLU A 265 10.41 -24.36 -17.13
N LYS A 266 9.89 -24.35 -15.89
CA LYS A 266 8.70 -23.56 -15.51
C LYS A 266 8.98 -22.33 -14.63
N THR A 267 10.23 -22.16 -14.19
CA THR A 267 10.65 -21.06 -13.29
C THR A 267 11.57 -20.06 -13.96
N VAL A 268 11.45 -18.78 -13.63
CA VAL A 268 12.27 -17.69 -14.16
C VAL A 268 13.12 -17.09 -13.04
N ASP A 269 14.34 -16.70 -13.40
CA ASP A 269 15.23 -15.97 -12.51
C ASP A 269 14.66 -14.58 -12.18
N VAL A 270 14.59 -14.25 -10.90
CA VAL A 270 14.15 -12.92 -10.43
C VAL A 270 15.04 -11.80 -10.96
N GLU A 271 16.34 -12.04 -11.14
CA GLU A 271 17.28 -11.03 -11.62
C GLU A 271 17.05 -10.65 -13.10
N ALA A 272 16.37 -11.51 -13.87
CA ALA A 272 16.05 -11.26 -15.27
C ALA A 272 15.04 -10.12 -15.49
N PHE A 273 14.35 -9.68 -14.44
CA PHE A 273 13.37 -8.60 -14.49
C PHE A 273 13.97 -7.22 -14.21
N GLU A 274 15.26 -7.13 -13.88
CA GLU A 274 15.91 -5.92 -13.37
C GLU A 274 15.24 -5.41 -12.07
N ALA A 275 15.72 -4.29 -11.53
CA ALA A 275 15.36 -3.83 -10.18
C ALA A 275 14.36 -2.65 -10.14
N ASN A 276 14.12 -1.97 -11.26
CA ASN A 276 13.30 -0.76 -11.32
C ASN A 276 11.89 -1.04 -11.89
N ASN A 277 11.14 -1.92 -11.22
CA ASN A 277 9.79 -2.32 -11.61
C ASN A 277 8.72 -1.75 -10.68
N LEU A 278 7.52 -1.58 -11.20
CA LEU A 278 6.31 -1.36 -10.41
C LEU A 278 5.71 -2.74 -10.10
N VAL A 279 5.76 -3.15 -8.84
CA VAL A 279 5.32 -4.49 -8.42
C VAL A 279 4.03 -4.38 -7.62
N LEU A 280 2.98 -5.06 -8.07
CA LEU A 280 1.71 -5.18 -7.37
C LEU A 280 1.63 -6.59 -6.80
N VAL A 281 1.36 -6.73 -5.50
CA VAL A 281 1.36 -8.03 -4.82
C VAL A 281 -0.03 -8.34 -4.31
N ASP A 282 -0.70 -9.30 -4.94
CA ASP A 282 -1.94 -9.86 -4.42
C ASP A 282 -1.65 -10.90 -3.33
N GLU A 283 -2.46 -10.89 -2.27
CA GLU A 283 -2.25 -11.68 -1.06
C GLU A 283 -0.84 -11.55 -0.46
N GLY A 284 -0.38 -10.30 -0.27
CA GLY A 284 0.96 -9.96 0.24
C GLY A 284 1.34 -10.59 1.59
N HIS A 285 0.36 -11.05 2.38
CA HIS A 285 0.64 -11.82 3.60
C HIS A 285 1.33 -13.16 3.34
N ARG A 286 1.08 -13.78 2.18
CA ARG A 286 1.73 -15.05 1.81
C ARG A 286 3.19 -14.78 1.52
N GLY A 287 4.10 -15.65 1.95
CA GLY A 287 5.54 -15.42 1.78
C GLY A 287 6.21 -14.63 2.92
N ALA A 288 5.44 -14.16 3.91
CA ALA A 288 5.98 -13.40 5.02
C ALA A 288 6.68 -14.30 6.09
N SER A 289 6.30 -15.57 6.20
CA SER A 289 6.85 -16.51 7.20
C SER A 289 8.19 -17.13 6.78
N ALA A 290 8.95 -17.69 7.73
CA ALA A 290 10.21 -18.39 7.46
C ALA A 290 10.06 -19.61 6.51
N GLY A 291 11.14 -20.00 5.81
CA GLY A 291 11.18 -21.15 4.88
C GLY A 291 11.04 -20.76 3.41
N GLU A 292 10.41 -21.63 2.58
CA GLU A 292 10.07 -21.33 1.17
C GLU A 292 9.27 -20.03 1.02
N GLN A 293 8.54 -19.66 2.08
CA GLN A 293 7.79 -18.42 2.14
C GLN A 293 8.72 -17.21 2.22
N GLY A 294 9.79 -17.21 3.03
CA GLY A 294 10.73 -16.09 3.13
C GLY A 294 11.47 -15.79 1.82
N ALA A 295 11.66 -16.79 0.95
CA ALA A 295 12.17 -16.60 -0.39
C ALA A 295 11.28 -15.67 -1.23
N TRP A 296 9.96 -15.69 -1.01
CA TRP A 296 9.01 -14.83 -1.75
C TRP A 296 9.19 -13.36 -1.38
N MET A 297 9.39 -13.02 -0.11
CA MET A 297 9.69 -11.64 0.29
C MET A 297 11.03 -11.18 -0.28
N LYS A 298 12.04 -12.05 -0.32
CA LYS A 298 13.31 -11.76 -1.01
C LYS A 298 13.07 -11.45 -2.48
N HIS A 299 12.33 -12.30 -3.20
CA HIS A 299 12.03 -12.08 -4.62
C HIS A 299 11.25 -10.79 -4.87
N ARG A 300 10.24 -10.48 -4.05
CA ARG A 300 9.49 -9.20 -4.14
C ARG A 300 10.42 -8.00 -3.99
N ASN A 301 11.26 -8.01 -2.95
CA ASN A 301 12.20 -6.92 -2.70
C ASN A 301 13.23 -6.78 -3.83
N THR A 302 13.69 -7.89 -4.42
CA THR A 302 14.61 -7.85 -5.58
C THR A 302 13.95 -7.23 -6.81
N LEU A 303 12.69 -7.58 -7.12
CA LEU A 303 11.98 -7.05 -8.28
C LEU A 303 11.77 -5.54 -8.23
N CYS A 304 11.60 -4.97 -7.04
CA CYS A 304 11.30 -3.55 -6.86
C CYS A 304 12.36 -2.81 -6.03
N GLU A 305 13.60 -3.30 -5.97
CA GLU A 305 14.65 -2.70 -5.12
C GLU A 305 14.83 -1.21 -5.42
N LYS A 306 14.82 -0.83 -6.71
CA LYS A 306 14.89 0.55 -7.19
C LYS A 306 13.56 1.11 -7.68
N GLY A 307 12.56 0.24 -7.81
CA GLY A 307 11.22 0.55 -8.28
C GLY A 307 10.26 0.91 -7.14
N PHE A 308 9.02 0.44 -7.23
CA PHE A 308 7.98 0.68 -6.24
C PHE A 308 7.03 -0.51 -6.09
N SER A 309 6.46 -0.69 -4.89
CA SER A 309 5.56 -1.80 -4.61
C SER A 309 4.26 -1.38 -3.92
N PHE A 310 3.16 -1.93 -4.43
CA PHE A 310 1.84 -1.90 -3.81
C PHE A 310 1.47 -3.31 -3.34
N GLU A 311 1.24 -3.50 -2.04
CA GLU A 311 0.89 -4.81 -1.48
C GLU A 311 -0.53 -4.86 -0.91
N TYR A 312 -1.27 -5.94 -1.18
CA TYR A 312 -2.68 -6.06 -0.82
C TYR A 312 -2.91 -7.34 -0.01
N SER A 313 -3.56 -7.23 1.16
CA SER A 313 -3.87 -8.41 1.96
C SER A 313 -4.95 -8.17 3.01
N ALA A 314 -5.75 -9.19 3.32
CA ALA A 314 -6.67 -9.16 4.45
C ALA A 314 -6.02 -9.59 5.79
N THR A 315 -4.84 -10.21 5.77
CA THR A 315 -4.29 -10.95 6.91
C THR A 315 -2.88 -10.53 7.30
N PHE A 316 -2.47 -9.29 7.01
CA PHE A 316 -1.16 -8.76 7.45
C PHE A 316 -0.94 -8.91 8.96
N GLY A 317 -1.96 -8.62 9.78
CA GLY A 317 -1.88 -8.77 11.24
C GLY A 317 -1.58 -10.20 11.71
N GLN A 318 -1.92 -11.23 10.93
CA GLN A 318 -1.54 -12.61 11.23
C GLN A 318 -0.10 -12.90 10.81
N ALA A 319 0.31 -12.41 9.63
CA ALA A 319 1.65 -12.61 9.07
C ALA A 319 2.78 -12.03 9.93
N VAL A 320 2.54 -10.90 10.61
CA VAL A 320 3.57 -10.23 11.42
C VAL A 320 3.72 -10.75 12.84
N LYS A 321 2.83 -11.64 13.33
CA LYS A 321 2.75 -12.01 14.76
C LYS A 321 4.09 -12.49 15.34
N GLN A 322 4.86 -13.26 14.57
CA GLN A 322 6.08 -13.93 15.01
C GLN A 322 7.34 -13.42 14.31
N ASN A 323 7.27 -12.33 13.54
CA ASN A 323 8.40 -11.80 12.79
C ASN A 323 8.56 -10.30 13.04
N GLN A 324 9.53 -9.94 13.88
CA GLN A 324 9.78 -8.54 14.25
C GLN A 324 10.23 -7.69 13.06
N SER A 325 11.00 -8.25 12.13
CA SER A 325 11.43 -7.54 10.92
C SER A 325 10.23 -7.17 10.04
N LEU A 326 9.29 -8.10 9.86
CA LEU A 326 8.07 -7.81 9.12
C LEU A 326 7.11 -6.88 9.85
N ARG A 327 7.00 -7.03 11.17
CA ARG A 327 6.24 -6.08 11.99
C ARG A 327 6.76 -4.66 11.76
N ASN A 328 8.07 -4.48 11.79
CA ASN A 328 8.72 -3.19 11.57
C ASN A 328 8.53 -2.67 10.13
N LEU A 329 8.64 -3.55 9.13
CA LEU A 329 8.38 -3.22 7.73
C LEU A 329 6.94 -2.73 7.53
N TYR A 330 5.95 -3.53 7.91
CA TYR A 330 4.55 -3.24 7.65
C TYR A 330 3.98 -2.15 8.56
N ALA A 331 4.53 -1.95 9.76
CA ALA A 331 4.23 -0.78 10.58
C ALA A 331 4.51 0.53 9.81
N ARG A 332 5.58 0.55 9.01
CA ARG A 332 6.03 1.71 8.22
C ARG A 332 5.50 1.73 6.78
N SER A 333 4.82 0.67 6.34
CA SER A 333 4.37 0.53 4.94
C SER A 333 2.85 0.41 4.79
N ILE A 334 2.10 -0.02 5.83
CA ILE A 334 0.63 -0.06 5.73
C ILE A 334 0.09 1.36 5.74
N LEU A 335 -0.51 1.74 4.62
CA LEU A 335 -1.10 3.05 4.39
C LEU A 335 -2.58 3.06 4.78
N PHE A 336 -3.31 1.97 4.48
CA PHE A 336 -4.76 1.85 4.69
C PHE A 336 -5.16 0.51 5.30
#